data_AF-W6RUM5-F1
#
_entry.id   AF-W6RUM5-F1
#
_cell.length_a   1.000
_cell.length_b   1.000
_cell.length_c   1.000
_cell.angle_alpha   90.00
_cell.angle_beta   90.00
_cell.angle_gamma   90.00
#
_symmetry.space_group_name_H-M   'P 1'
#
loop_
_entity.id
_entity.type
_entity.pdbx_description
1 polymer ?
#
loop_
_entity_poly.entity_id
_entity_poly.type
_entity_poly.pdbx_seq_one_letter_code
_entity_poly.pdbx_strand_id
1 'polypeptide(L)'
;MAKEALLQIKEAEDEVKKMISSAQQENQEKINNAEIEGKNIYDSLVQQGKEEANSVMEAAENKGNDEAAPIIEKGMAEVEALRNVDKQKFDNVVKLVIERIVNNNGNC
;
A
#
# COMPACT_ATOMS: atom_id res chain seq x y z
N MET A 1 67.34 41.21 -10.44
CA MET A 1 67.09 41.12 -8.99
C MET A 1 65.76 41.76 -8.57
N ALA A 2 65.64 43.07 -8.34
CA ALA A 2 64.38 43.66 -7.82
C ALA A 2 63.15 43.46 -8.75
N LYS A 3 63.36 43.55 -10.07
CA LYS A 3 62.31 43.38 -11.08
C LYS A 3 61.84 41.92 -11.23
N GLU A 4 62.75 40.96 -11.06
CA GLU A 4 62.43 39.53 -11.06
C GLU A 4 61.67 39.13 -9.81
N ALA A 5 62.07 39.66 -8.64
CA ALA A 5 61.35 39.43 -7.39
C ALA A 5 59.90 39.92 -7.47
N LEU A 6 59.66 41.10 -8.07
CA LEU A 6 58.30 41.62 -8.29
C LEU A 6 57.47 40.76 -9.25
N LEU A 7 58.09 40.19 -10.29
CA LEU A 7 57.44 39.26 -11.22
C LEU A 7 57.01 37.97 -10.52
N GLN A 8 57.90 37.39 -9.72
CA GLN A 8 57.61 36.18 -8.93
C GLN A 8 56.48 36.40 -7.92
N ILE A 9 56.45 37.56 -7.26
CA ILE A 9 55.35 37.92 -6.34
C ILE A 9 54.03 37.98 -7.11
N LYS A 10 54.00 38.62 -8.28
CA LYS A 10 52.79 38.72 -9.10
C LYS A 10 52.30 37.35 -9.59
N GLU A 11 53.20 36.48 -10.03
CA GLU A 11 52.86 35.12 -10.44
C GLU A 11 52.27 34.31 -9.27
N ALA A 12 52.88 34.40 -8.08
CA ALA A 12 52.35 33.76 -6.88
C ALA A 12 50.97 34.30 -6.48
N GLU A 13 50.74 35.62 -6.59
CA GLU A 13 49.42 36.22 -6.34
C GLU A 13 48.35 35.71 -7.32
N ASP A 14 48.69 35.56 -8.59
CA ASP A 14 47.77 35.05 -9.61
C ASP A 14 47.48 33.55 -9.44
N GLU A 15 48.46 32.75 -9.01
CA GLU A 15 48.25 31.35 -8.63
C GLU A 15 47.33 31.22 -7.41
N VAL A 16 47.56 32.02 -6.38
CA VAL A 16 46.70 32.02 -5.18
C VAL A 16 45.26 32.42 -5.54
N LYS A 17 45.06 33.43 -6.39
CA LYS A 17 43.72 33.81 -6.86
C LYS A 17 43.03 32.67 -7.60
N LYS A 18 43.74 31.96 -8.47
CA LYS A 18 43.19 30.78 -9.16
C LYS A 18 42.82 29.69 -8.17
N MET A 19 43.70 29.40 -7.20
CA MET A 19 43.44 28.39 -6.17
C MET A 19 42.19 28.71 -5.35
N ILE A 20 42.02 29.97 -4.93
CA ILE A 20 40.83 30.42 -4.21
C ILE A 20 39.56 30.27 -5.07
N SER A 21 39.62 30.70 -6.33
CA SER A 21 38.49 30.59 -7.25
C SER A 21 38.08 29.13 -7.49
N SER A 22 39.04 28.25 -7.71
CA SER A 22 38.78 26.81 -7.89
C SER A 22 38.20 26.19 -6.63
N ALA A 23 38.74 26.51 -5.45
CA ALA A 23 38.22 26.00 -4.18
C ALA A 23 36.78 26.47 -3.91
N GLN A 24 36.44 27.72 -4.28
CA GLN A 24 35.08 28.24 -4.19
C GLN A 24 34.12 27.49 -5.12
N GLN A 25 34.54 27.23 -6.35
CA GLN A 25 33.74 26.46 -7.31
C GLN A 25 33.52 25.02 -6.84
N GLU A 26 34.58 24.32 -6.43
CA GLU A 26 34.47 22.96 -5.91
C GLU A 26 33.57 22.87 -4.68
N ASN A 27 33.63 23.87 -3.79
CA ASN A 27 32.76 23.93 -2.63
C ASN A 27 31.29 24.08 -3.03
N GLN A 28 31.01 24.95 -4.00
CA GLN A 28 29.65 25.13 -4.50
C GLN A 28 29.12 23.86 -5.17
N GLU A 29 29.95 23.18 -5.97
CA GLU A 29 29.60 21.91 -6.60
C GLU A 29 29.31 20.82 -5.56
N LYS A 30 30.11 20.73 -4.49
CA LYS A 30 29.87 19.78 -3.39
C LYS A 30 28.55 20.05 -2.68
N ILE A 31 28.22 21.31 -2.42
CA ILE A 31 26.94 21.68 -1.79
C ILE A 31 25.77 21.29 -2.70
N ASN A 32 25.83 21.66 -3.98
CA ASN A 32 24.77 21.34 -4.93
C ASN A 32 24.57 19.81 -5.08
N ASN A 33 25.67 19.05 -5.15
CA ASN A 33 25.60 17.59 -5.24
C ASN A 33 25.00 16.98 -3.97
N ALA A 34 25.38 17.46 -2.78
CA ALA A 34 24.80 17.00 -1.52
C ALA A 34 23.30 17.31 -1.43
N GLU A 35 22.85 18.47 -1.93
CA GLU A 35 21.42 18.82 -2.01
C GLU A 35 20.65 17.89 -2.95
N ILE A 36 21.21 17.60 -4.13
CA ILE A 36 20.60 16.67 -5.11
C ILE A 36 20.53 15.26 -4.53
N GLU A 37 21.61 14.76 -3.93
CA GLU A 37 21.64 13.45 -3.29
C GLU A 37 20.62 13.36 -2.15
N GLY A 38 20.55 14.39 -1.30
CA GLY A 38 19.57 14.46 -0.22
C GLY A 38 18.14 14.41 -0.73
N LYS A 39 17.84 15.14 -1.81
CA LYS A 39 16.52 15.12 -2.45
C LYS A 39 16.20 13.75 -3.04
N ASN A 40 17.15 13.12 -3.74
CA ASN A 40 16.96 11.80 -4.32
C ASN A 40 16.71 10.73 -3.25
N ILE A 41 17.43 10.79 -2.13
CA ILE A 41 17.22 9.89 -0.99
C ILE A 41 15.82 10.09 -0.41
N TYR A 42 15.41 11.35 -0.21
CA TYR A 42 14.07 11.67 0.28
C TYR A 42 12.99 11.13 -0.65
N ASP A 43 13.07 11.42 -1.96
CA ASP A 43 12.09 10.99 -2.94
C ASP A 43 12.03 9.44 -3.02
N SER A 44 13.18 8.77 -2.96
CA SER A 44 13.26 7.30 -2.91
C SER A 44 12.61 6.72 -1.65
N LEU A 45 12.83 7.32 -0.47
CA LEU A 45 12.21 6.86 0.77
C LEU A 45 10.69 7.03 0.75
N VAL A 46 10.21 8.16 0.22
CA VAL A 46 8.77 8.41 0.06
C VAL A 46 8.15 7.40 -0.91
N GLN A 47 8.83 7.08 -2.01
CA GLN A 47 8.36 6.06 -2.95
C GLN A 47 8.30 4.67 -2.32
N GLN A 48 9.38 4.24 -1.65
CA GLN A 48 9.42 2.95 -0.96
C GLN A 48 8.30 2.84 0.09
N GLY A 49 8.07 3.90 0.87
CA GLY A 49 6.97 3.90 1.85
C GLY A 49 5.59 3.76 1.21
N LYS A 50 5.37 4.36 0.03
CA LYS A 50 4.11 4.19 -0.72
C LYS A 50 3.95 2.77 -1.26
N GLU A 51 5.01 2.19 -1.79
CA GLU A 51 5.00 0.82 -2.31
C GLU A 51 4.72 -0.19 -1.20
N GLU A 52 5.34 -0.02 -0.02
CA GLU A 52 5.09 -0.86 1.14
C GLU A 52 3.66 -0.71 1.65
N ALA A 53 3.13 0.52 1.74
CA ALA A 53 1.75 0.76 2.14
C ALA A 53 0.74 0.10 1.18
N ASN A 54 0.97 0.19 -0.13
CA ASN A 54 0.12 -0.46 -1.14
C ASN A 54 0.18 -1.99 -1.00
N SER A 55 1.37 -2.56 -0.81
CA SER A 55 1.56 -3.99 -0.61
C SER A 55 0.81 -4.50 0.63
N VAL A 56 0.87 -3.75 1.74
CA VAL A 56 0.12 -4.09 2.96
C VAL A 56 -1.39 -4.01 2.73
N MET A 57 -1.87 -3.00 1.99
CA MET A 57 -3.29 -2.87 1.68
C MET A 57 -3.79 -4.03 0.81
N GLU A 58 -3.05 -4.36 -0.25
CA GLU A 58 -3.39 -5.45 -1.16
C GLU A 58 -3.37 -6.81 -0.43
N ALA A 59 -2.39 -7.04 0.45
CA ALA A 59 -2.35 -8.24 1.29
C ALA A 59 -3.56 -8.33 2.23
N ALA A 60 -3.99 -7.20 2.80
CA ALA A 60 -5.18 -7.16 3.66
C ALA A 60 -6.47 -7.43 2.88
N GLU A 61 -6.62 -6.87 1.68
CA GLU A 61 -7.77 -7.14 0.80
C GLU A 61 -7.83 -8.61 0.39
N ASN A 62 -6.71 -9.18 -0.06
CA ASN A 62 -6.64 -10.59 -0.45
C ASN A 62 -6.99 -11.51 0.72
N LYS A 63 -6.43 -11.25 1.90
CA LYS A 63 -6.78 -12.02 3.11
C LYS A 63 -8.26 -11.89 3.46
N GLY A 64 -8.83 -10.69 3.35
CA GLY A 64 -10.26 -10.48 3.57
C GLY A 64 -11.14 -11.28 2.60
N ASN A 65 -10.74 -11.32 1.33
CA ASN A 65 -11.43 -12.12 0.31
C ASN A 65 -11.32 -13.63 0.57
N ASP A 66 -10.12 -14.11 0.95
CA ASP A 66 -9.88 -15.50 1.30
C ASP A 66 -10.69 -15.94 2.53
N GLU A 67 -10.83 -15.07 3.54
CA GLU A 67 -11.65 -15.33 4.72
C GLU A 67 -13.15 -15.26 4.40
N ALA A 68 -13.56 -14.41 3.46
CA ALA A 68 -14.96 -14.27 3.04
C ALA A 68 -15.44 -15.44 2.17
N ALA A 69 -14.58 -16.02 1.34
CA ALA A 69 -14.90 -17.13 0.46
C ALA A 69 -15.59 -18.33 1.15
N PRO A 70 -15.06 -18.91 2.25
CA PRO A 70 -15.71 -20.03 2.94
C PRO A 70 -17.03 -19.62 3.61
N ILE A 71 -17.19 -18.35 4.01
CA ILE A 71 -18.45 -17.85 4.59
C ILE A 71 -19.54 -17.85 3.51
N ILE A 72 -19.20 -17.37 2.31
CA ILE A 72 -20.12 -17.36 1.16
C ILE A 72 -20.48 -18.79 0.77
N GLU A 73 -19.49 -19.67 0.63
CA GLU A 73 -19.71 -21.08 0.27
C GLU A 73 -20.62 -21.78 1.27
N LYS A 74 -20.37 -21.59 2.56
CA LYS A 74 -21.23 -22.13 3.62
C LYS A 74 -22.65 -21.59 3.55
N GLY A 75 -22.81 -20.28 3.35
CA GLY A 75 -24.13 -19.66 3.20
C GLY A 75 -24.90 -20.21 1.99
N MET A 76 -24.21 -20.44 0.87
CA MET A 76 -24.82 -21.06 -0.32
C MET A 76 -25.28 -22.50 -0.03
N ALA A 77 -24.45 -23.30 0.64
CA ALA A 77 -24.79 -24.66 1.02
C ALA A 77 -26.01 -24.71 1.98
N GLU A 78 -26.09 -23.78 2.94
CA GLU A 78 -27.24 -23.65 3.84
C GLU A 78 -28.53 -23.30 3.08
N VAL A 79 -28.47 -22.36 2.13
CA VAL A 79 -29.61 -21.99 1.28
C VAL A 79 -30.07 -23.18 0.43
N GLU A 80 -29.13 -23.93 -0.14
CA GLU A 80 -29.45 -25.11 -0.93
C GLU A 80 -30.12 -26.20 -0.07
N ALA A 81 -29.61 -26.44 1.15
CA ALA A 81 -30.21 -27.38 2.08
C ALA A 81 -31.65 -26.99 2.48
N LEU A 82 -31.92 -25.69 2.64
CA LEU A 82 -33.28 -25.17 2.90
C LEU A 82 -34.21 -25.32 1.70
N ARG A 83 -33.70 -25.17 0.48
CA ARG A 83 -34.50 -25.35 -0.76
C ARG A 83 -34.81 -26.83 -1.03
N ASN A 84 -33.86 -27.70 -0.76
CA ASN A 84 -33.98 -29.15 -0.96
C ASN A 84 -34.67 -29.85 0.23
N VAL A 85 -35.61 -29.18 0.89
CA VAL A 85 -36.42 -29.82 1.93
C VAL A 85 -37.22 -30.96 1.31
N ASP A 86 -37.09 -32.13 1.92
CA ASP A 86 -37.75 -33.34 1.51
C ASP A 86 -39.27 -33.16 1.38
N LYS A 87 -39.82 -33.53 0.21
CA LYS A 87 -41.24 -33.37 -0.12
C LYS A 87 -42.15 -34.12 0.86
N GLN A 88 -41.73 -35.29 1.33
CA GLN A 88 -42.49 -36.06 2.31
C GLN A 88 -42.55 -35.34 3.67
N LYS A 89 -41.48 -34.67 4.09
CA LYS A 89 -41.49 -33.80 5.28
C LYS A 89 -42.44 -32.62 5.10
N PHE A 90 -42.42 -31.97 3.93
CA PHE A 90 -43.32 -30.86 3.63
C PHE A 90 -44.79 -31.30 3.67
N ASP A 91 -45.13 -32.40 2.98
CA ASP A 91 -46.49 -32.94 2.92
C ASP A 91 -47.00 -33.37 4.31
N ASN A 92 -46.14 -33.96 5.14
CA ASN A 92 -46.47 -34.30 6.53
C ASN A 92 -46.78 -33.07 7.38
N VAL A 93 -46.01 -31.98 7.22
CA VAL A 93 -46.26 -30.72 7.93
C VAL A 93 -47.57 -30.09 7.46
N VAL A 94 -47.85 -30.08 6.14
CA VAL A 94 -49.13 -29.61 5.60
C VAL A 94 -50.30 -30.38 6.20
N LYS A 95 -50.20 -31.71 6.25
CA LYS A 95 -51.22 -32.57 6.87
C LYS A 95 -51.46 -32.23 8.34
N LEU A 96 -50.40 -32.05 9.13
CA LEU A 96 -50.52 -31.65 10.54
C LEU A 96 -51.21 -30.30 10.72
N VAL A 97 -50.92 -29.33 9.86
CA VAL A 97 -51.58 -28.01 9.89
C VAL A 97 -53.06 -28.15 9.54
N ILE A 98 -53.40 -28.92 8.51
CA ILE A 98 -54.80 -29.20 8.13
C ILE A 98 -55.54 -29.87 9.29
N GLU A 99 -54.98 -30.92 9.89
CA GLU A 99 -55.58 -31.61 11.04
C GLU A 99 -55.79 -30.65 12.22
N ARG A 100 -54.83 -29.75 12.50
CA ARG A 100 -54.97 -28.75 13.57
C ARG A 100 -56.09 -27.73 13.29
N ILE A 101 -56.28 -27.30 12.04
CA ILE A 101 -57.36 -26.38 11.67
C ILE A 101 -58.71 -27.11 11.75
N VAL A 102 -58.80 -28.30 11.15
CA VAL A 102 -60.02 -29.10 11.13
C VAL A 102 -60.44 -29.52 12.55
N ASN A 103 -59.51 -29.87 13.44
CA ASN A 103 -59.86 -30.23 14.82
C ASN A 103 -60.26 -29.01 15.69
N ASN A 104 -59.79 -27.80 15.37
CA ASN A 104 -60.21 -26.58 16.09
C ASN A 104 -61.53 -25.99 15.55
N ASN A 105 -61.84 -26.17 14.26
CA ASN A 105 -63.02 -25.60 13.61
C ASN A 105 -64.10 -26.62 13.25
N GLY A 106 -63.82 -27.92 13.36
CA GLY A 106 -64.68 -29.02 12.89
C GLY A 106 -65.50 -29.69 13.98
N ASN A 107 -65.58 -29.10 15.18
CA ASN A 107 -66.58 -29.50 16.16
C ASN A 107 -67.90 -28.75 15.84
N CYS A 108 -68.56 -29.17 14.78
CA CYS A 108 -69.98 -28.94 14.54
C CYS A 108 -70.70 -30.29 14.66
#